data_AF-A0A4R4LU10-F1
#
_entry.id   AF-A0A4R4LU10-F1
#
_cell.length_a   1.000
_cell.length_b   1.000
_cell.length_c   1.000
_cell.angle_alpha   90.00
_cell.angle_beta   90.00
_cell.angle_gamma   90.00
#
_symmetry.space_group_name_H-M   'P 1'
#
loop_
_entity.id
_entity.type
_entity.pdbx_description
1 polymer ?
#
loop_
_entity_poly.entity_id
_entity_poly.type
_entity_poly.pdbx_seq_one_letter_code
_entity_poly.pdbx_strand_id
1 'polypeptide(L)' 'MHWWSQQAFDAAAEAQAADPSPGNLMAAAQVQALVSLAEALHRIASVLEERDAPENAPMASTRAEHARPA' A
#
# COMPACT_ATOMS: atom_id res chain seq x y z
N MET A 1 -8.10 1.53 0.17
CA MET A 1 -8.01 2.95 0.54
C MET A 1 -7.62 3.04 2.00
N HIS A 2 -6.49 3.68 2.30
CA HIS A 2 -6.06 3.82 3.68
C HIS A 2 -6.89 4.89 4.40
N TRP A 3 -7.24 4.68 5.67
CA TRP A 3 -8.03 5.63 6.46
C TRP A 3 -7.40 7.03 6.50
N TRP A 4 -6.07 7.11 6.47
CA TRP A 4 -5.32 8.36 6.48
C TRP A 4 -5.34 9.09 5.12
N SER A 5 -5.49 8.38 3.98
CA SER A 5 -5.60 9.04 2.68
C SER A 5 -6.94 9.77 2.55
N GLN A 6 -8.02 9.13 2.97
CA GLN A 6 -9.35 9.73 3.00
C GLN A 6 -9.39 10.97 3.90
N GLN A 7 -8.84 10.88 5.12
CA GLN A 7 -8.78 12.02 6.04
C GLN A 7 -8.02 13.22 5.46
N ALA A 8 -6.92 12.98 4.74
CA ALA A 8 -6.14 14.05 4.11
C ALA A 8 -6.91 14.74 2.98
N PHE A 9 -7.65 13.96 2.17
CA PHE A 9 -8.49 14.51 1.10
C PHE A 9 -9.69 15.29 1.65
N ASP A 10 -10.36 14.77 2.68
CA ASP A 10 -11.49 15.43 3.30
C ASP A 10 -11.06 16.77 3.92
N ALA A 11 -9.95 16.80 4.66
CA ALA A 11 -9.40 18.04 5.21
C ALA A 11 -9.01 19.06 4.12
N ALA A 12 -8.42 18.61 3.02
CA ALA A 12 -8.07 19.48 1.89
C ALA A 12 -9.32 19.99 1.14
N ALA A 13 -10.37 19.19 1.04
CA ALA A 13 -11.65 19.59 0.45
C ALA A 13 -12.39 20.60 1.35
N GLU A 14 -12.42 20.36 2.66
CA GLU A 14 -13.01 21.27 3.65
C GLU A 14 -12.28 22.62 3.66
N ALA A 15 -10.94 22.61 3.64
CA ALA A 15 -10.15 23.84 3.58
C ALA A 15 -10.46 24.63 2.29
N GLN A 16 -10.52 23.97 1.13
CA GLN A 16 -10.85 24.61 -0.14
C GLN A 16 -12.28 25.18 -0.15
N ALA A 17 -13.23 24.47 0.45
CA ALA A 17 -14.60 24.94 0.58
C ALA A 17 -14.70 26.20 1.47
N ALA A 18 -13.84 26.29 2.49
CA ALA A 18 -13.76 27.44 3.39
C ALA A 18 -13.04 28.64 2.75
N ASP A 19 -11.98 28.42 1.97
CA ASP A 19 -11.25 29.46 1.24
C ASP A 19 -10.74 28.93 -0.13
N PRO A 20 -11.39 29.28 -1.26
CA PRO A 20 -10.98 28.85 -2.58
C PRO A 20 -9.86 29.75 -3.17
N SER A 21 -8.94 30.23 -2.34
CA SER A 21 -7.80 31.02 -2.81
C SER A 21 -6.85 30.16 -3.68
N PRO A 22 -6.16 30.75 -4.68
CA PRO A 22 -5.20 30.01 -5.50
C PRO A 22 -4.12 29.28 -4.69
N GLY A 23 -3.71 29.86 -3.56
CA GLY A 23 -2.76 29.22 -2.64
C GLY A 23 -3.34 27.94 -2.02
N ASN A 24 -4.62 27.94 -1.66
CA ASN A 24 -5.27 26.79 -1.06
C ASN A 24 -5.58 25.68 -2.07
N LEU A 25 -5.93 26.04 -3.31
CA LEU A 25 -6.02 25.09 -4.43
C LEU A 25 -4.68 24.39 -4.68
N MET A 26 -3.59 25.17 -4.63
CA MET A 26 -2.23 24.62 -4.76
C MET A 26 -1.85 23.72 -3.58
N ALA A 27 -2.24 24.10 -2.36
CA ALA A 27 -2.03 23.27 -1.17
C ALA A 27 -2.79 21.93 -1.26
N ALA A 28 -4.03 21.94 -1.72
CA ALA A 28 -4.80 20.72 -1.92
C ALA A 28 -4.20 19.79 -2.99
N ALA A 29 -3.74 20.37 -4.11
CA ALA A 29 -3.02 19.60 -5.13
C ALA A 29 -1.73 18.99 -4.57
N GLN A 30 -1.00 19.71 -3.72
CA GLN A 30 0.18 19.18 -3.03
C GLN A 30 -0.18 18.04 -2.08
N VAL A 31 -1.25 18.16 -1.29
CA VAL A 31 -1.73 17.06 -0.43
C VAL A 31 -2.01 15.82 -1.27
N GLN A 32 -2.69 15.97 -2.42
CA GLN A 32 -2.97 14.84 -3.31
C GLN A 32 -1.71 14.17 -3.86
N ALA A 33 -0.71 14.96 -4.26
CA ALA A 33 0.56 14.42 -4.71
C ALA A 33 1.30 13.66 -3.60
N LEU A 34 1.32 14.20 -2.37
CA LEU A 34 1.95 13.57 -1.22
C LEU A 34 1.27 12.27 -0.82
N VAL A 35 -0.07 12.23 -0.83
CA VAL A 35 -0.83 11.00 -0.57
C VAL A 35 -0.53 9.95 -1.63
N SER A 36 -0.52 10.33 -2.91
CA SER A 36 -0.18 9.42 -4.02
C SER A 36 1.24 8.84 -3.89
N LEU A 37 2.20 9.67 -3.47
CA LEU A 37 3.58 9.24 -3.22
C LEU A 37 3.64 8.26 -2.04
N ALA A 38 2.96 8.55 -0.94
CA ALA A 38 2.92 7.68 0.23
C ALA A 38 2.27 6.32 -0.10
N GLU A 39 1.21 6.28 -0.93
CA GLU A 39 0.62 5.02 -1.41
C GLU A 39 1.56 4.23 -2.34
N ALA A 40 2.34 4.92 -3.19
CA ALA A 40 3.36 4.27 -4.01
C ALA A 40 4.48 3.66 -3.14
N LEU A 41 4.96 4.39 -2.14
CA LEU A 41 5.95 3.91 -1.19
C LEU A 41 5.44 2.72 -0.38
N HIS A 42 4.17 2.75 0.06
CA HIS A 42 3.56 1.63 0.75
C HIS A 42 3.50 0.37 -0.13
N ARG A 43 3.10 0.49 -1.40
CA ARG A 43 3.10 -0.64 -2.34
C ARG A 43 4.50 -1.21 -2.57
N ILE A 44 5.52 -0.35 -2.67
CA ILE A 44 6.92 -0.79 -2.79
C ILE A 44 7.33 -1.55 -1.53
N ALA A 45 7.04 -1.03 -0.35
CA ALA A 45 7.34 -1.70 0.92
C ALA A 45 6.65 -3.06 1.02
N SER A 46 5.37 -3.17 0.68
CA SER A 46 4.65 -4.46 0.70
C SER A 46 5.27 -5.50 -0.24
N VAL A 47 5.68 -5.10 -1.45
CA VAL A 47 6.37 -6.01 -2.38
C VAL A 47 7.74 -6.45 -1.84
N LEU A 48 8.45 -5.57 -1.13
CA LEU A 48 9.73 -5.94 -0.50
C LEU A 48 9.52 -6.91 0.67
N GLU A 49 8.52 -6.66 1.52
CA GLU A 49 8.14 -7.54 2.63
C GLU A 49 7.74 -8.95 2.14
N GLU A 50 7.00 -9.06 1.03
CA GLU A 50 6.63 -10.34 0.42
C GLU A 50 7.83 -11.11 -0.13
N ARG A 51 8.89 -10.41 -0.59
CA ARG A 51 10.10 -11.03 -1.12
C ARG A 51 11.09 -11.46 -0.03
N ASP A 52 11.12 -10.73 1.08
CA ASP A 52 11.94 -11.05 2.26
C ASP A 52 11.27 -12.05 3.21
N ALA A 53 10.01 -12.43 2.97
CA ALA A 53 9.40 -13.59 3.60
C ALA A 53 10.15 -14.85 3.14
N PRO A 54 10.98 -15.46 4.01
CA PRO A 54 11.84 -16.55 3.59
C PRO A 54 10.99 -17.71 3.10
N GLU A 55 11.52 -18.33 2.07
CA GLU A 55 11.52 -19.75 1.73
C GLU A 55 11.43 -20.67 2.98
N ASN A 56 10.33 -20.60 3.73
CA ASN A 56 9.83 -21.67 4.58
C ASN A 56 9.01 -22.59 3.69
N ALA A 57 9.70 -23.21 2.73
CA ALA A 57 9.23 -24.50 2.25
C ALA A 57 9.37 -25.48 3.42
N PRO A 58 8.34 -26.25 3.80
CA PRO A 58 8.59 -27.66 3.94
C PRO A 58 8.70 -28.20 2.51
N MET A 59 9.93 -28.48 2.08
CA MET A 59 10.18 -29.60 1.19
C MET A 59 9.68 -30.88 1.88
N ALA A 60 8.38 -31.15 1.80
CA ALA A 60 7.73 -32.40 2.16
C ALA A 60 6.40 -32.41 1.38
N SER A 61 6.21 -33.17 0.31
CA SER A 61 6.58 -34.55 0.12
C SER A 61 6.56 -34.89 -1.37
N THR A 62 7.72 -35.11 -1.97
CA THR A 62 7.85 -35.93 -3.19
C THR A 62 8.19 -37.38 -2.83
N ARG A 63 7.85 -37.84 -1.61
CA ARG A 63 8.08 -39.22 -1.17
C ARG A 63 6.78 -39.90 -0.77
N ALA A 64 5.90 -40.08 -1.74
CA ALA A 64 4.78 -40.99 -1.61
C ALA A 64 4.33 -41.54 -2.98
N GLU A 65 5.20 -42.25 -3.70
CA GLU A 65 4.70 -43.25 -4.67
C GLU A 65 5.69 -44.34 -5.15
N HIS A 66 6.86 -44.53 -4.52
CA HIS A 66 7.80 -45.59 -4.94
C HIS A 66 8.48 -46.36 -3.78
N ALA A 67 7.69 -46.97 -2.89
CA ALA A 67 8.11 -48.17 -2.13
C ALA A 67 6.93 -48.89 -1.43
N ARG A 68 6.51 -50.02 -2.04
CA ARG A 68 5.84 -51.29 -1.61
C ARG A 68 5.64 -51.59 -0.10
N PRO A 69 4.79 -52.56 0.36
CA PRO A 69 4.34 -53.81 -0.32
C PRO A 69 2.90 -54.37 -0.02
N ALA A 70 2.45 -55.33 -0.84
CA ALA A 70 1.83 -56.62 -0.44
C ALA A 70 1.99 -57.62 -1.60
#